data_AF-A0A1B8JAR6-F1
#
_entry.id   AF-A0A1B8JAR6-F1
#
_cell.length_a   1.000
_cell.length_b   1.000
_cell.length_c   1.000
_cell.angle_alpha   90.00
_cell.angle_beta   90.00
_cell.angle_gamma   90.00
#
_symmetry.space_group_name_H-M   'P 1'
#
loop_
_entity.id
_entity.type
_entity.pdbx_description
1 polymer ?
#
loop_
_entity_poly.entity_id
_entity_poly.type
_entity_poly.pdbx_seq_one_letter_code
_entity_poly.pdbx_strand_id
1 'polypeptide(L)'
;MRFVYHADAGAPEVEIEGESFIHIFGSRRTKASETLALRNLRDDMLHTYAIISINRKSAHLRLESSARTPCKMSRFTHIIWAITHPQTIQKALPYLNELGLSRLSLFWSEFSQKNAKIELEKLRRILIGSCEQCGRSDMMEIEILRDLDEVLARYERACALDFGGEVVSGVKSGAESSVDFGADSGSAGARVDSSDDLNSSVDSSADFDNASTQADFGDAESKSAQKADSGEVLSSANFNNASRRADSGGDDFGEGCKGKDSRAKDSSTKTSGAESISSLLSGGIIIGAEGGFSKKEREKFASRRVIALDSSFILRSQTAAIAILSKGL
;
A
#
# COMPACT_ATOMS: atom_id res chain seq x y z
N MET A 1 -2.44 17.05 3.96
CA MET A 1 -2.90 16.48 2.67
C MET A 1 -2.58 17.45 1.54
N ARG A 2 -2.21 16.91 0.39
CA ARG A 2 -1.75 17.62 -0.80
C ARG A 2 -2.88 18.03 -1.74
N PHE A 3 -4.00 17.30 -1.74
CA PHE A 3 -5.21 17.65 -2.49
C PHE A 3 -6.45 17.01 -1.84
N VAL A 4 -7.65 17.46 -2.22
CA VAL A 4 -8.95 16.87 -1.88
C VAL A 4 -9.42 16.01 -3.05
N TYR A 5 -9.83 14.76 -2.80
CA TYR A 5 -10.49 13.97 -3.81
C TYR A 5 -11.92 14.47 -4.06
N HIS A 6 -12.25 14.69 -5.33
CA HIS A 6 -13.62 14.88 -5.78
C HIS A 6 -13.80 14.23 -7.14
N ALA A 7 -14.83 13.39 -7.32
CA ALA A 7 -15.02 12.63 -8.55
C ALA A 7 -15.17 13.53 -9.79
N ASP A 8 -15.75 14.72 -9.61
CA ASP A 8 -15.99 15.72 -10.66
C ASP A 8 -14.95 16.85 -10.64
N ALA A 9 -13.79 16.68 -9.99
CA ALA A 9 -12.71 17.65 -10.11
C ALA A 9 -12.32 17.85 -11.59
N GLY A 10 -12.25 19.11 -12.00
CA GLY A 10 -12.15 19.55 -13.39
C GLY A 10 -13.44 20.18 -13.93
N ALA A 11 -14.60 19.96 -13.28
CA ALA A 11 -15.83 20.66 -13.61
C ALA A 11 -15.75 22.15 -13.22
N PRO A 12 -16.47 23.06 -13.93
CA PRO A 12 -16.47 24.50 -13.61
C PRO A 12 -16.87 24.82 -12.17
N GLU A 13 -17.79 24.04 -11.61
CA GLU A 13 -18.25 24.14 -10.23
C GLU A 13 -18.35 22.75 -9.62
N VAL A 14 -18.04 22.63 -8.33
CA VAL A 14 -18.18 21.40 -7.55
C VAL A 14 -18.72 21.71 -6.16
N GLU A 15 -19.44 20.76 -5.56
CA GLU A 15 -19.92 20.87 -4.19
C GLU A 15 -19.21 19.84 -3.31
N ILE A 16 -18.59 20.30 -2.22
CA ILE A 16 -18.01 19.41 -1.22
C ILE A 16 -19.02 19.22 -0.10
N GLU A 17 -19.38 17.96 0.15
CA GLU A 17 -20.29 17.56 1.23
C GLU A 17 -19.74 16.36 2.03
N GLY A 18 -20.48 15.92 3.05
CA GLY A 18 -20.20 14.69 3.79
C GLY A 18 -18.85 14.68 4.53
N GLU A 19 -18.14 13.54 4.46
CA GLU A 19 -16.86 13.32 5.15
C GLU A 19 -15.79 14.35 4.70
N SER A 20 -15.71 14.66 3.41
CA SER A 20 -14.77 15.64 2.87
C SER A 20 -15.05 17.04 3.40
N PHE A 21 -16.32 17.45 3.51
CA PHE A 21 -16.69 18.74 4.09
C PHE A 21 -16.28 18.84 5.57
N ILE A 22 -16.59 17.81 6.36
CA ILE A 22 -16.22 17.75 7.79
C ILE A 22 -14.70 17.83 7.95
N HIS A 23 -13.96 17.10 7.14
CA HIS A 23 -12.49 17.09 7.21
C HIS A 23 -11.88 18.46 6.85
N ILE A 24 -12.37 19.14 5.80
CA ILE A 24 -11.82 20.43 5.34
C ILE A 24 -12.23 21.57 6.27
N PHE A 25 -13.52 21.71 6.56
CA PHE A 25 -14.05 22.88 7.26
C PHE A 25 -14.23 22.66 8.77
N GLY A 26 -14.51 21.43 9.19
CA GLY A 26 -14.60 21.08 10.61
C GLY A 26 -13.22 20.83 11.24
N SER A 27 -12.49 19.83 10.74
CA SER A 27 -11.21 19.43 11.32
C SER A 27 -10.09 20.40 10.97
N ARG A 28 -9.93 20.77 9.70
CA ARG A 28 -8.86 21.68 9.27
C ARG A 28 -9.17 23.16 9.40
N ARG A 29 -10.45 23.53 9.53
CA ARG A 29 -10.89 24.92 9.70
C ARG A 29 -10.42 25.85 8.57
N THR A 30 -10.36 25.31 7.35
CA THR A 30 -10.03 26.08 6.13
C THR A 30 -10.95 27.30 5.99
N LYS A 31 -10.38 28.47 5.72
CA LYS A 31 -11.15 29.72 5.57
C LYS A 31 -11.69 29.88 4.15
N ALA A 32 -12.78 30.63 4.00
CA ALA A 32 -13.38 30.93 2.70
C ALA A 32 -12.45 31.71 1.75
N SER A 33 -11.42 32.38 2.26
CA SER A 33 -10.42 33.10 1.45
C SER A 33 -9.33 32.18 0.87
N GLU A 34 -9.28 30.91 1.28
CA GLU A 34 -8.29 29.95 0.80
C GLU A 34 -8.78 29.23 -0.46
N THR A 35 -7.85 28.77 -1.28
CA THR A 35 -8.13 27.90 -2.42
C THR A 35 -7.94 26.44 -2.04
N LEU A 36 -8.68 25.54 -2.69
CA LEU A 36 -8.55 24.09 -2.52
C LEU A 36 -7.98 23.46 -3.79
N ALA A 37 -6.97 22.62 -3.60
CA ALA A 37 -6.43 21.80 -4.68
C ALA A 37 -7.19 20.46 -4.72
N LEU A 38 -7.80 20.12 -5.85
CA LEU A 38 -8.63 18.94 -6.04
C LEU A 38 -8.07 18.02 -7.13
N ARG A 39 -8.30 16.70 -6.97
CA ARG A 39 -8.07 15.69 -8.03
C ARG A 39 -9.24 14.71 -8.10
N ASN A 40 -9.45 14.17 -9.30
CA ASN A 40 -10.44 13.11 -9.56
C ASN A 40 -9.83 11.69 -9.57
N LEU A 41 -8.50 11.57 -9.48
CA LEU A 41 -7.74 10.30 -9.56
C LEU A 41 -7.96 9.50 -10.86
N ARG A 42 -8.36 10.19 -11.93
CA ARG A 42 -8.59 9.64 -13.28
C ARG A 42 -7.65 10.24 -14.32
N ASP A 43 -7.00 11.36 -14.01
CA ASP A 43 -6.06 12.06 -14.86
C ASP A 43 -4.84 12.57 -14.07
N ASP A 44 -3.87 13.16 -14.78
CA ASP A 44 -2.66 13.73 -14.18
C ASP A 44 -2.86 15.19 -13.71
N MET A 45 -4.10 15.69 -13.63
CA MET A 45 -4.40 17.10 -13.38
C MET A 45 -4.57 17.38 -11.88
N LEU A 46 -4.13 18.58 -11.48
CA LEU A 46 -4.44 19.20 -10.21
C LEU A 46 -5.25 20.46 -10.50
N HIS A 47 -6.44 20.52 -9.93
CA HIS A 47 -7.39 21.60 -10.17
C HIS A 47 -7.45 22.50 -8.95
N THR A 48 -7.25 23.81 -9.13
CA THR A 48 -7.33 24.79 -8.06
C THR A 48 -8.72 25.42 -8.10
N TYR A 49 -9.40 25.39 -6.95
CA TYR A 49 -10.75 25.90 -6.78
C TYR A 49 -10.80 27.01 -5.72
N ALA A 50 -11.52 28.09 -6.03
CA ALA A 50 -11.93 29.08 -5.05
C ALA A 50 -13.20 28.62 -4.32
N ILE A 51 -13.28 28.94 -3.03
CA ILE A 51 -14.46 28.70 -2.21
C ILE A 51 -15.42 29.87 -2.39
N ILE A 52 -16.58 29.62 -2.97
CA ILE A 52 -17.59 30.67 -3.25
C ILE A 52 -18.53 30.84 -2.06
N SER A 53 -18.96 29.74 -1.45
CA SER A 53 -19.82 29.76 -0.27
C SER A 53 -19.61 28.53 0.59
N ILE A 54 -19.80 28.70 1.90
CA ILE A 54 -19.75 27.62 2.88
C ILE A 54 -21.09 27.64 3.63
N ASN A 55 -21.84 26.55 3.49
CA ASN A 55 -23.08 26.29 4.19
C ASN A 55 -22.81 25.45 5.45
N ARG A 56 -23.85 25.06 6.18
CA ARG A 56 -23.72 24.25 7.40
C ARG A 56 -23.15 22.83 7.16
N LYS A 57 -23.40 22.26 5.97
CA LYS A 57 -23.05 20.86 5.64
C LYS A 57 -22.34 20.69 4.29
N SER A 58 -22.18 21.77 3.54
CA SER A 58 -21.55 21.73 2.22
C SER A 58 -20.84 23.04 1.91
N ALA A 59 -19.94 23.01 0.92
CA ALA A 59 -19.31 24.19 0.36
C ALA A 59 -19.34 24.13 -1.16
N HIS A 60 -19.63 25.26 -1.81
CA HIS A 60 -19.60 25.39 -3.25
C HIS A 60 -18.29 26.02 -3.70
N LEU A 61 -17.68 25.40 -4.70
CA LEU A 61 -16.37 25.74 -5.19
C LEU A 61 -16.45 26.04 -6.69
N ARG A 62 -15.63 26.98 -7.16
CA ARG A 62 -15.49 27.32 -8.58
C ARG A 62 -14.06 27.09 -9.06
N LEU A 63 -13.91 26.45 -10.21
CA LEU A 63 -12.62 26.18 -10.81
C LEU A 63 -11.95 27.49 -11.21
N GLU A 64 -10.71 27.70 -10.75
CA GLU A 64 -9.89 28.86 -11.13
C GLU A 64 -8.83 28.49 -12.16
N SER A 65 -8.16 27.36 -11.95
CA SER A 65 -7.08 26.92 -12.83
C SER A 65 -6.86 25.41 -12.75
N SER A 66 -6.14 24.87 -13.73
CA SER A 66 -5.77 23.46 -13.79
C SER A 66 -4.34 23.32 -14.28
N ALA A 67 -3.57 22.46 -13.64
CA ALA A 67 -2.18 22.20 -14.01
C ALA A 67 -1.89 20.70 -14.09
N ARG A 68 -1.22 20.27 -15.16
CA ARG A 68 -0.76 18.88 -15.28
C ARG A 68 0.42 18.65 -14.35
N THR A 69 0.21 17.82 -13.33
CA THR A 69 1.18 17.56 -12.25
C THR A 69 1.18 16.07 -11.88
N PRO A 70 1.64 15.16 -12.75
CA PRO A 70 1.64 13.74 -12.46
C PRO A 70 2.50 13.40 -11.25
N CYS A 71 1.96 12.60 -10.34
CA CYS A 71 2.64 12.01 -9.20
C CYS A 71 2.26 10.54 -9.16
N LYS A 72 2.95 9.74 -9.97
CA LYS A 72 2.74 8.29 -10.12
C LYS A 72 4.08 7.60 -10.31
N MET A 73 4.13 6.30 -10.04
CA MET A 73 5.34 5.52 -10.25
C MET A 73 5.63 5.34 -11.74
N SER A 74 6.91 5.34 -12.09
CA SER A 74 7.37 5.13 -13.48
C SER A 74 7.33 3.66 -13.91
N ARG A 75 7.23 2.73 -12.96
CA ARG A 75 7.23 1.29 -13.19
C ARG A 75 6.01 0.64 -12.57
N PHE A 76 5.50 -0.36 -13.28
CA PHE A 76 4.43 -1.20 -12.76
C PHE A 76 4.99 -2.15 -11.70
N THR A 77 4.33 -2.18 -10.55
CA THR A 77 4.66 -3.01 -9.39
C THR A 77 3.42 -3.76 -8.93
N HIS A 78 3.58 -5.05 -8.64
CA HIS A 78 2.46 -5.93 -8.35
C HIS A 78 2.77 -6.86 -7.18
N ILE A 79 1.90 -6.81 -6.19
CA ILE A 79 1.92 -7.72 -5.03
C ILE A 79 0.67 -8.58 -5.10
N ILE A 80 0.87 -9.89 -4.98
CA ILE A 80 -0.18 -10.89 -4.95
C ILE A 80 -0.18 -11.50 -3.55
N TRP A 81 -1.13 -11.13 -2.71
CA TRP A 81 -1.05 -11.36 -1.27
C TRP A 81 -2.19 -12.25 -0.78
N ALA A 82 -1.83 -13.34 -0.10
CA ALA A 82 -2.78 -14.21 0.55
C ALA A 82 -3.53 -13.46 1.66
N ILE A 83 -4.85 -13.62 1.69
CA ILE A 83 -5.72 -12.97 2.67
C ILE A 83 -5.50 -13.60 4.04
N THR A 84 -5.02 -12.83 5.01
CA THR A 84 -4.91 -13.27 6.41
C THR A 84 -6.12 -12.79 7.22
N HIS A 85 -6.22 -11.48 7.41
CA HIS A 85 -7.31 -10.81 8.10
C HIS A 85 -7.61 -9.47 7.41
N PRO A 86 -8.89 -9.07 7.23
CA PRO A 86 -9.23 -7.82 6.54
C PRO A 86 -8.57 -6.57 7.14
N GLN A 87 -8.43 -6.52 8.47
CA GLN A 87 -7.79 -5.39 9.16
C GLN A 87 -6.28 -5.29 8.85
N THR A 88 -5.60 -6.41 8.62
CA THR A 88 -4.18 -6.44 8.26
C THR A 88 -3.97 -5.76 6.90
N ILE A 89 -4.82 -6.09 5.93
CA ILE A 89 -4.82 -5.46 4.60
C ILE A 89 -5.14 -3.97 4.73
N GLN A 90 -6.21 -3.61 5.46
CA GLN A 90 -6.61 -2.21 5.68
C GLN A 90 -5.47 -1.36 6.28
N LYS A 91 -4.72 -1.90 7.24
CA LYS A 91 -3.57 -1.21 7.86
C LYS A 91 -2.37 -1.10 6.93
N ALA A 92 -2.17 -2.06 6.03
CA ALA A 92 -1.05 -2.06 5.08
C ALA A 92 -1.28 -1.14 3.87
N LEU A 93 -2.54 -0.91 3.46
CA LEU A 93 -2.89 -0.17 2.25
C LEU A 93 -2.22 1.21 2.12
N PRO A 94 -2.19 2.08 3.16
CA PRO A 94 -1.53 3.39 3.03
C PRO A 94 -0.05 3.26 2.69
N TYR A 95 0.67 2.36 3.36
CA TYR A 95 2.10 2.12 3.10
C TYR A 95 2.34 1.58 1.69
N LEU A 96 1.54 0.61 1.24
CA LEU A 96 1.67 0.06 -0.11
C LEU A 96 1.40 1.13 -1.17
N ASN A 97 0.40 1.97 -0.93
CA ASN A 97 0.05 3.06 -1.84
C ASN A 97 1.15 4.14 -1.91
N GLU A 98 1.70 4.53 -0.76
CA GLU A 98 2.80 5.51 -0.63
C GLU A 98 4.09 5.00 -1.25
N LEU A 99 4.38 3.70 -1.11
CA LEU A 99 5.50 3.03 -1.77
C LEU A 99 5.23 2.71 -3.24
N GLY A 100 4.14 3.23 -3.80
CA GLY A 100 3.92 3.20 -5.24
C GLY A 100 3.50 1.85 -5.81
N LEU A 101 2.85 1.00 -5.00
CA LEU A 101 2.28 -0.24 -5.50
C LEU A 101 1.25 0.07 -6.60
N SER A 102 1.40 -0.53 -7.79
CA SER A 102 0.46 -0.31 -8.89
C SER A 102 -0.78 -1.18 -8.76
N ARG A 103 -0.58 -2.47 -8.42
CA ARG A 103 -1.67 -3.44 -8.24
C ARG A 103 -1.47 -4.28 -6.99
N LEU A 104 -2.57 -4.51 -6.27
CA LEU A 104 -2.69 -5.46 -5.18
C LEU A 104 -3.72 -6.53 -5.57
N SER A 105 -3.27 -7.77 -5.79
CA SER A 105 -4.17 -8.92 -5.98
C SER A 105 -4.26 -9.69 -4.69
N LEU A 106 -5.46 -9.85 -4.15
CA LEU A 106 -5.72 -10.64 -2.96
C LEU A 106 -6.19 -12.03 -3.35
N PHE A 107 -5.78 -13.08 -2.65
CA PHE A 107 -6.27 -14.44 -2.92
C PHE A 107 -6.47 -15.25 -1.63
N TRP A 108 -7.29 -16.29 -1.69
CA TRP A 108 -7.46 -17.24 -0.58
C TRP A 108 -6.40 -18.33 -0.66
N SER A 109 -5.54 -18.42 0.36
CA SER A 109 -4.57 -19.49 0.52
C SER A 109 -5.07 -20.56 1.49
N GLU A 110 -4.32 -21.66 1.63
CA GLU A 110 -4.68 -22.73 2.58
C GLU A 110 -4.73 -22.24 4.03
N PHE A 111 -3.90 -21.25 4.38
CA PHE A 111 -3.83 -20.65 5.71
C PHE A 111 -4.72 -19.41 5.88
N SER A 112 -5.54 -19.07 4.89
CA SER A 112 -6.46 -17.95 4.99
C SER A 112 -7.65 -18.26 5.91
N GLN A 113 -8.17 -17.20 6.57
CA GLN A 113 -9.40 -17.31 7.33
C GLN A 113 -10.61 -17.42 6.37
N LYS A 114 -11.19 -18.62 6.25
CA LYS A 114 -12.21 -18.98 5.25
C LYS A 114 -13.46 -18.09 5.18
N ASN A 115 -13.74 -17.29 6.21
CA ASN A 115 -14.93 -16.44 6.31
C ASN A 115 -14.62 -14.93 6.26
N ALA A 116 -13.38 -14.53 5.98
CA ALA A 116 -13.06 -13.12 5.90
C ALA A 116 -13.78 -12.47 4.70
N LYS A 117 -14.48 -11.36 4.94
CA LYS A 117 -15.10 -10.57 3.88
C LYS A 117 -14.23 -9.35 3.59
N ILE A 118 -13.79 -9.23 2.34
CA ILE A 118 -13.05 -8.05 1.88
C ILE A 118 -14.05 -7.03 1.34
N GLU A 119 -14.17 -5.90 2.02
CA GLU A 119 -15.06 -4.80 1.65
C GLU A 119 -14.31 -3.79 0.77
N LEU A 120 -14.41 -3.94 -0.55
CA LEU A 120 -13.67 -3.11 -1.53
C LEU A 120 -13.95 -1.61 -1.37
N GLU A 121 -15.19 -1.22 -1.06
CA GLU A 121 -15.53 0.18 -0.80
C GLU A 121 -14.77 0.78 0.39
N LYS A 122 -14.55 -0.01 1.44
CA LYS A 122 -13.75 0.42 2.59
C LYS A 122 -12.28 0.58 2.22
N LEU A 123 -11.74 -0.35 1.43
CA LEU A 123 -10.37 -0.26 0.92
C LEU A 123 -10.19 0.97 0.02
N ARG A 124 -11.18 1.24 -0.84
CA ARG A 124 -11.22 2.41 -1.71
C ARG A 124 -11.15 3.72 -0.91
N ARG A 125 -11.93 3.86 0.17
CA ARG A 125 -11.87 5.05 1.04
C ARG A 125 -10.50 5.25 1.68
N ILE A 126 -9.88 4.18 2.17
CA ILE A 126 -8.51 4.22 2.73
C ILE A 126 -7.51 4.68 1.66
N LEU A 127 -7.61 4.13 0.45
CA LEU A 127 -6.72 4.53 -0.65
C LEU A 127 -6.92 5.97 -1.08
N ILE A 128 -8.16 6.46 -1.18
CA ILE A 128 -8.45 7.86 -1.47
C ILE A 128 -7.73 8.75 -0.44
N GLY A 129 -7.93 8.49 0.86
CA GLY A 129 -7.28 9.26 1.91
C GLY A 129 -5.75 9.19 1.86
N SER A 130 -5.18 8.02 1.56
CA SER A 130 -3.73 7.89 1.36
C SER A 130 -3.24 8.69 0.15
N CYS A 131 -3.96 8.65 -0.98
CA CYS A 131 -3.63 9.44 -2.17
C CYS A 131 -3.69 10.95 -1.88
N GLU A 132 -4.74 11.42 -1.19
CA GLU A 132 -4.86 12.82 -0.75
C GLU A 132 -3.66 13.26 0.09
N GLN A 133 -3.12 12.37 0.95
CA GLN A 133 -1.97 12.67 1.79
C GLN A 133 -0.65 12.66 1.03
N CYS A 134 -0.36 11.58 0.28
CA CYS A 134 0.93 11.40 -0.41
C CYS A 134 1.02 12.18 -1.73
N GLY A 135 -0.13 12.57 -2.30
CA GLY A 135 -0.24 13.32 -3.54
C GLY A 135 -0.30 12.46 -4.80
N ARG A 136 -0.44 11.13 -4.64
CA ARG A 136 -0.54 10.19 -5.76
C ARG A 136 -1.69 10.58 -6.69
N SER A 137 -1.44 10.57 -8.00
CA SER A 137 -2.38 11.04 -9.02
C SER A 137 -3.30 9.94 -9.56
N ASP A 138 -2.96 8.67 -9.36
CA ASP A 138 -3.73 7.52 -9.80
C ASP A 138 -4.06 6.59 -8.62
N MET A 139 -5.15 5.84 -8.75
CA MET A 139 -5.57 4.88 -7.74
C MET A 139 -4.82 3.57 -7.93
N MET A 140 -4.29 3.00 -6.84
CA MET A 140 -3.81 1.62 -6.83
C MET A 140 -4.96 0.65 -7.16
N GLU A 141 -4.71 -0.28 -8.08
CA GLU A 141 -5.69 -1.30 -8.46
C GLU A 141 -5.77 -2.39 -7.40
N ILE A 142 -7.00 -2.81 -7.04
CA ILE A 142 -7.23 -3.95 -6.15
C ILE A 142 -8.12 -4.97 -6.85
N GLU A 143 -7.72 -6.23 -6.86
CA GLU A 143 -8.55 -7.35 -7.29
C GLU A 143 -8.56 -8.49 -6.25
N ILE A 144 -9.55 -9.38 -6.34
CA ILE A 144 -9.67 -10.56 -5.50
C ILE A 144 -9.76 -11.79 -6.40
N LEU A 145 -8.90 -12.76 -6.16
CA LEU A 145 -8.79 -14.04 -6.88
C LEU A 145 -9.25 -15.17 -5.95
N ARG A 146 -9.73 -16.27 -6.54
CA ARG A 146 -10.31 -17.36 -5.74
C ARG A 146 -9.28 -18.11 -4.94
N ASP A 147 -8.14 -18.43 -5.55
CA ASP A 147 -7.12 -19.28 -4.93
C ASP A 147 -5.74 -19.13 -5.62
N LEU A 148 -4.76 -19.88 -5.11
CA LEU A 148 -3.42 -19.91 -5.68
C LEU A 148 -3.38 -20.49 -7.10
N ASP A 149 -4.30 -21.38 -7.49
CA ASP A 149 -4.32 -21.95 -8.83
C ASP A 149 -4.73 -20.89 -9.86
N GLU A 150 -5.72 -20.05 -9.53
CA GLU A 150 -6.10 -18.89 -10.32
C GLU A 150 -4.95 -17.87 -10.44
N VAL A 151 -4.23 -17.61 -9.34
CA VAL A 151 -3.04 -16.76 -9.35
C VAL A 151 -2.01 -17.28 -10.35
N LEU A 152 -1.67 -18.57 -10.26
CA LEU A 152 -0.64 -19.19 -11.09
C LEU A 152 -1.03 -19.27 -12.56
N ALA A 153 -2.33 -19.40 -12.86
CA ALA A 153 -2.85 -19.39 -14.22
C ALA A 153 -2.85 -17.98 -14.84
N ARG A 154 -3.16 -16.94 -14.05
CA ARG A 154 -3.28 -15.57 -14.53
C ARG A 154 -1.93 -14.85 -14.62
N TYR A 155 -1.00 -15.15 -13.71
CA TYR A 155 0.27 -14.44 -13.57
C TYR A 155 1.45 -15.38 -13.81
N GLU A 156 1.70 -15.69 -15.09
CA GLU A 156 2.76 -16.61 -15.50
C GLU A 156 4.18 -16.16 -15.17
N ARG A 157 4.39 -14.86 -14.95
CA ARG A 157 5.71 -14.30 -14.62
C ARG A 157 5.90 -14.09 -13.12
N ALA A 158 4.89 -14.42 -12.31
CA ALA A 158 4.96 -14.19 -10.88
C ALA A 158 5.92 -15.17 -10.19
N CYS A 159 6.63 -14.67 -9.19
CA CYS A 159 7.49 -15.46 -8.32
C CYS A 159 6.90 -15.53 -6.91
N ALA A 160 7.26 -16.56 -6.14
CA ALA A 160 6.84 -16.70 -4.75
C ALA A 160 7.89 -16.17 -3.79
N LEU A 161 7.47 -15.43 -2.76
CA LEU A 161 8.32 -15.00 -1.65
C LEU A 161 8.13 -15.97 -0.47
N ASP A 162 9.11 -16.83 -0.22
CA ASP A 162 9.03 -17.87 0.82
C ASP A 162 10.35 -18.09 1.55
N PHE A 163 10.26 -18.62 2.78
CA PHE A 163 11.40 -18.94 3.63
C PHE A 163 12.15 -20.14 3.04
N GLY A 164 13.27 -19.89 2.36
CA GLY A 164 14.06 -20.91 1.64
C GLY A 164 14.22 -20.65 0.14
N GLY A 165 13.67 -19.54 -0.37
CA GLY A 165 13.93 -19.08 -1.73
C GLY A 165 15.35 -18.52 -1.92
N GLU A 166 15.67 -18.20 -3.17
CA GLU A 166 16.89 -17.49 -3.55
C GLU A 166 16.90 -16.08 -2.93
N VAL A 167 17.91 -15.76 -2.14
CA VAL A 167 18.03 -14.44 -1.51
C VAL A 167 18.19 -13.37 -2.59
N VAL A 168 17.21 -12.47 -2.70
CA VAL A 168 17.29 -11.31 -3.59
C VAL A 168 18.00 -10.17 -2.88
N SER A 169 19.23 -9.88 -3.30
CA SER A 169 19.93 -8.68 -2.87
C SER A 169 19.29 -7.46 -3.53
N GLY A 170 18.57 -6.65 -2.74
CA GLY A 170 18.36 -5.24 -3.06
C GLY A 170 19.68 -4.49 -2.98
N VAL A 171 19.74 -3.28 -3.57
CA VAL A 171 20.89 -2.35 -3.59
C VAL A 171 21.82 -2.57 -2.38
N LYS A 172 23.11 -2.85 -2.63
CA LYS A 172 24.12 -3.09 -1.60
C LYS A 172 24.12 -1.92 -0.60
N SER A 173 23.47 -2.09 0.55
CA SER A 173 23.70 -1.23 1.70
C SER A 173 25.05 -1.62 2.28
N GLY A 174 26.08 -0.84 1.97
CA GLY A 174 27.35 -0.93 2.68
C GLY A 174 27.15 -0.49 4.11
N ALA A 175 27.11 -1.45 5.03
CA ALA A 175 27.39 -1.24 6.45
C ALA A 175 27.72 -2.61 7.06
N GLU A 176 28.97 -3.01 6.95
CA GLU A 176 29.56 -3.84 8.00
C GLU A 176 29.74 -2.93 9.23
N SER A 177 29.16 -3.34 10.35
CA SER A 177 29.73 -3.02 11.65
C SER A 177 29.42 -4.18 12.59
N SER A 178 30.36 -5.13 12.62
CA SER A 178 30.61 -5.96 13.79
C SER A 178 30.88 -5.03 14.97
N VAL A 179 29.98 -4.99 15.95
CA VAL A 179 30.32 -4.44 17.27
C VAL A 179 30.84 -5.61 18.08
N ASP A 180 32.17 -5.65 18.16
CA ASP A 180 32.95 -6.56 18.99
C ASP A 180 32.79 -6.14 20.45
N PHE A 181 32.11 -6.96 21.26
CA PHE A 181 32.09 -6.77 22.71
C PHE A 181 33.41 -7.30 23.28
N GLY A 182 34.43 -6.43 23.24
CA GLY A 182 35.69 -6.67 23.92
C GLY A 182 35.47 -6.87 25.41
N ALA A 183 35.70 -8.09 25.88
CA ALA A 183 35.88 -8.39 27.29
C ALA A 183 37.21 -7.79 27.74
N ASP A 184 37.16 -6.72 28.53
CA ASP A 184 38.35 -6.19 29.20
C ASP A 184 38.50 -6.84 30.57
N SER A 185 39.59 -7.61 30.70
CA SER A 185 40.09 -8.19 31.93
C SER A 185 41.17 -7.26 32.50
N GLY A 186 40.94 -6.71 33.70
CA GLY A 186 41.96 -5.88 34.37
C GLY A 186 41.69 -5.70 35.86
N SER A 187 42.60 -6.21 36.67
CA SER A 187 42.56 -6.39 38.12
C SER A 187 43.05 -5.20 38.97
N ALA A 188 42.80 -5.32 40.29
CA ALA A 188 43.38 -4.62 41.46
C ALA A 188 42.79 -3.22 41.77
N GLY A 189 42.39 -2.85 42.98
CA GLY A 189 42.53 -3.43 44.32
C GLY A 189 42.88 -2.29 45.29
N ALA A 190 42.03 -1.96 46.27
CA ALA A 190 42.40 -1.22 47.48
C ALA A 190 41.27 -1.24 48.53
N ARG A 191 41.64 -1.60 49.76
CA ARG A 191 40.85 -1.53 51.00
C ARG A 191 40.86 -0.10 51.56
N VAL A 192 39.78 0.36 52.20
CA VAL A 192 39.81 1.13 53.46
C VAL A 192 38.50 0.88 54.24
N ASP A 193 38.67 0.73 55.55
CA ASP A 193 37.73 0.54 56.64
C ASP A 193 36.69 1.65 56.86
N SER A 194 35.69 1.31 57.67
CA SER A 194 35.22 2.04 58.87
C SER A 194 33.75 2.49 58.95
N SER A 195 33.15 2.05 60.08
CA SER A 195 32.26 2.75 61.01
C SER A 195 30.79 3.02 60.68
N ASP A 196 29.97 2.46 61.59
CA ASP A 196 28.93 3.12 62.37
C ASP A 196 27.55 3.41 61.74
N ASP A 197 26.62 2.53 62.14
CA ASP A 197 25.45 2.84 62.97
C ASP A 197 24.36 3.84 62.51
N LEU A 198 23.13 3.33 62.65
CA LEU A 198 21.91 3.98 63.13
C LEU A 198 20.97 4.73 62.14
N ASN A 199 19.84 4.04 61.90
CA ASN A 199 18.47 4.45 62.29
C ASN A 199 17.47 4.99 61.23
N SER A 200 16.22 4.57 61.46
CA SER A 200 14.93 5.22 61.18
C SER A 200 14.36 5.28 59.75
N SER A 201 13.35 4.42 59.53
CA SER A 201 11.97 4.74 59.11
C SER A 201 11.70 5.99 58.26
N VAL A 202 11.12 5.80 57.06
CA VAL A 202 9.96 6.59 56.57
C VAL A 202 9.15 5.75 55.56
N ASP A 203 7.83 5.73 55.77
CA ASP A 203 6.77 5.26 54.87
C ASP A 203 6.77 5.92 53.49
N SER A 204 6.30 5.20 52.47
CA SER A 204 5.27 5.68 51.53
C SER A 204 4.91 4.60 50.51
N SER A 205 3.82 3.88 50.79
CA SER A 205 2.99 3.23 49.78
C SER A 205 2.20 4.29 49.02
N ALA A 206 2.35 4.34 47.70
CA ALA A 206 1.49 5.11 46.81
C ALA A 206 0.54 4.16 46.08
N ASP A 207 -0.70 4.17 46.51
CA ASP A 207 -1.88 3.60 45.87
C ASP A 207 -2.15 4.28 44.52
N PHE A 208 -2.53 3.49 43.51
CA PHE A 208 -3.14 3.99 42.27
C PHE A 208 -4.56 3.44 42.20
N ASP A 209 -5.52 4.27 42.61
CA ASP A 209 -6.95 4.02 42.55
C ASP A 209 -7.45 3.93 41.11
N ASN A 210 -8.17 2.86 40.82
CA ASN A 210 -8.93 2.64 39.60
C ASN A 210 -10.42 2.87 39.92
N ALA A 211 -10.94 4.05 39.56
CA ALA A 211 -12.36 4.37 39.69
C ALA A 211 -13.02 4.41 38.31
N SER A 212 -13.69 3.30 37.97
CA SER A 212 -14.69 3.21 36.90
C SER A 212 -16.03 3.70 37.43
N THR A 213 -16.58 4.77 36.85
CA THR A 213 -17.95 5.24 37.15
C THR A 213 -18.88 4.90 35.99
N GLN A 214 -19.91 4.11 36.31
CA GLN A 214 -21.11 3.85 35.53
C GLN A 214 -21.92 5.13 35.32
N ALA A 215 -22.58 5.24 34.16
CA ALA A 215 -23.83 5.97 34.05
C ALA A 215 -24.78 5.16 33.16
N ASP A 216 -25.86 4.75 33.79
CA ASP A 216 -27.00 3.99 33.30
C ASP A 216 -28.15 4.98 33.03
N PHE A 217 -28.90 4.81 31.93
CA PHE A 217 -30.27 5.32 31.78
C PHE A 217 -30.97 4.54 30.67
N GLY A 218 -32.01 3.81 31.07
CA GLY A 218 -32.76 2.86 30.25
C GLY A 218 -33.95 3.42 29.45
N ASP A 219 -34.35 2.55 28.52
CA ASP A 219 -35.69 2.13 28.07
C ASP A 219 -36.71 3.09 27.46
N ALA A 220 -37.09 2.76 26.22
CA ALA A 220 -38.49 2.62 25.82
C ALA A 220 -38.63 1.65 24.61
N GLU A 221 -39.46 0.62 24.80
CA GLU A 221 -39.79 -0.45 23.86
C GLU A 221 -40.79 -0.07 22.74
N SER A 222 -40.56 -0.72 21.60
CA SER A 222 -41.52 -1.40 20.70
C SER A 222 -42.63 -0.62 19.94
N LYS A 223 -42.65 -0.83 18.61
CA LYS A 223 -43.80 -1.41 17.91
C LYS A 223 -43.41 -1.95 16.53
N SER A 224 -44.03 -3.08 16.21
CA SER A 224 -43.92 -3.97 15.07
C SER A 224 -44.58 -3.44 13.78
N ALA A 225 -44.08 -3.87 12.61
CA ALA A 225 -44.89 -4.09 11.40
C ALA A 225 -44.18 -5.01 10.39
N GLN A 226 -44.98 -5.88 9.79
CA GLN A 226 -44.64 -6.96 8.86
C GLN A 226 -44.66 -6.50 7.37
N LYS A 227 -43.79 -7.15 6.57
CA LYS A 227 -44.02 -7.80 5.24
C LYS A 227 -44.36 -6.96 3.98
N ALA A 228 -43.52 -7.11 2.94
CA ALA A 228 -43.83 -7.31 1.50
C ALA A 228 -42.47 -7.21 0.74
N ASP A 229 -41.88 -8.28 0.20
CA ASP A 229 -42.17 -8.90 -1.11
C ASP A 229 -42.43 -7.92 -2.26
N SER A 230 -41.42 -7.70 -3.08
CA SER A 230 -41.54 -7.52 -4.53
C SER A 230 -40.16 -7.67 -5.14
N GLY A 231 -40.02 -8.72 -5.95
CA GLY A 231 -38.87 -8.88 -6.82
C GLY A 231 -38.89 -7.87 -7.96
N GLU A 232 -37.72 -7.45 -8.39
CA GLU A 232 -37.52 -7.00 -9.76
C GLU A 232 -36.16 -7.48 -10.28
N VAL A 233 -36.27 -8.14 -11.42
CA VAL A 233 -35.22 -8.76 -12.22
C VAL A 233 -34.89 -7.78 -13.34
N LEU A 234 -33.70 -7.20 -13.37
CA LEU A 234 -33.12 -6.56 -14.56
C LEU A 234 -31.59 -6.72 -14.47
N SER A 235 -31.04 -7.77 -15.06
CA SER A 235 -30.61 -7.88 -16.46
C SER A 235 -29.28 -7.16 -16.73
N SER A 236 -28.31 -8.01 -17.07
CA SER A 236 -26.97 -7.74 -17.56
C SER A 236 -26.98 -6.82 -18.78
N ALA A 237 -26.25 -5.70 -18.70
CA ALA A 237 -25.91 -4.88 -19.85
C ALA A 237 -24.41 -4.98 -20.16
N ASN A 238 -24.14 -5.62 -21.29
CA ASN A 238 -22.86 -5.76 -21.96
C ASN A 238 -22.23 -4.40 -22.28
N PHE A 239 -20.95 -4.21 -21.93
CA PHE A 239 -20.12 -3.19 -22.55
C PHE A 239 -19.42 -3.78 -23.78
N ASN A 240 -20.04 -3.59 -24.95
CA ASN A 240 -19.37 -3.71 -26.24
C ASN A 240 -18.48 -2.48 -26.44
N ASN A 241 -17.17 -2.68 -26.50
CA ASN A 241 -16.23 -1.64 -26.88
C ASN A 241 -16.14 -1.59 -28.42
N ALA A 242 -16.58 -0.47 -28.98
CA ALA A 242 -16.59 -0.24 -30.42
C ALA A 242 -15.18 0.07 -30.93
N SER A 243 -14.79 -0.68 -31.95
CA SER A 243 -13.62 -0.46 -32.80
C SER A 243 -13.71 0.90 -33.50
N ARG A 244 -12.63 1.69 -33.46
CA ARG A 244 -12.38 2.77 -34.43
C ARG A 244 -11.00 2.59 -35.06
N ARG A 245 -11.04 2.32 -36.36
CA ARG A 245 -9.94 2.49 -37.32
C ARG A 245 -9.59 3.97 -37.44
N ALA A 246 -8.31 4.27 -37.59
CA ALA A 246 -7.83 5.37 -38.42
C ALA A 246 -6.51 4.94 -39.06
N ASP A 247 -6.45 5.19 -40.36
CA ASP A 247 -5.45 4.85 -41.37
C ASP A 247 -4.61 6.10 -41.68
N SER A 248 -3.62 5.96 -42.58
CA SER A 248 -2.61 6.92 -43.11
C SER A 248 -1.31 6.98 -42.29
N GLY A 249 -0.13 6.64 -42.82
CA GLY A 249 0.50 7.02 -44.09
C GLY A 249 1.53 8.09 -43.74
N GLY A 250 2.83 7.83 -43.66
CA GLY A 250 3.74 7.53 -44.77
C GLY A 250 4.51 8.82 -45.06
N ASP A 251 5.80 8.87 -44.74
CA ASP A 251 6.79 9.64 -45.50
C ASP A 251 8.22 9.24 -45.15
N ASP A 252 8.98 9.17 -46.23
CA ASP A 252 10.27 8.57 -46.50
C ASP A 252 11.33 9.69 -46.51
N PHE A 253 12.49 9.53 -45.87
CA PHE A 253 13.72 10.24 -46.23
C PHE A 253 14.92 9.53 -45.59
N GLY A 254 15.71 8.87 -46.43
CA GLY A 254 17.04 8.38 -46.08
C GLY A 254 18.12 9.44 -46.28
N GLU A 255 19.23 9.29 -45.56
CA GLU A 255 20.58 9.44 -46.09
C GLU A 255 21.60 8.85 -45.11
N GLY A 256 22.54 8.07 -45.64
CA GLY A 256 23.52 7.33 -44.86
C GLY A 256 24.84 8.06 -44.63
N CYS A 257 25.71 7.46 -43.81
CA CYS A 257 27.15 7.62 -43.92
C CYS A 257 27.88 6.36 -43.41
N LYS A 258 28.92 5.98 -44.17
CA LYS A 258 29.74 4.77 -44.05
C LYS A 258 30.82 4.87 -42.97
N GLY A 259 31.07 3.74 -42.30
CA GLY A 259 32.40 3.14 -42.16
C GLY A 259 33.19 3.42 -40.86
N LYS A 260 33.44 2.37 -40.07
CA LYS A 260 34.72 1.63 -40.07
C LYS A 260 34.71 0.48 -39.04
N ASP A 261 35.16 -0.67 -39.51
CA ASP A 261 35.45 -1.87 -38.73
C ASP A 261 36.59 -1.65 -37.74
N SER A 262 36.42 -2.12 -36.51
CA SER A 262 37.54 -2.65 -35.73
C SER A 262 37.08 -3.80 -34.85
N ARG A 263 37.56 -4.97 -35.24
CA ARG A 263 37.46 -6.30 -34.63
C ARG A 263 38.04 -6.28 -33.21
N ALA A 264 37.22 -6.53 -32.20
CA ALA A 264 37.68 -6.97 -30.88
C ALA A 264 36.86 -8.19 -30.46
N LYS A 265 37.56 -9.23 -30.01
CA LYS A 265 37.08 -10.58 -29.75
C LYS A 265 36.07 -10.59 -28.61
N ASP A 266 34.84 -11.02 -28.89
CA ASP A 266 33.89 -11.43 -27.85
C ASP A 266 34.38 -12.74 -27.22
N SER A 267 35.10 -12.62 -26.11
CA SER A 267 35.17 -13.67 -25.11
C SER A 267 33.83 -13.69 -24.38
N SER A 268 32.98 -14.64 -24.76
CA SER A 268 31.72 -14.96 -24.10
C SER A 268 31.97 -15.43 -22.66
N THR A 269 31.97 -14.50 -21.71
CA THR A 269 31.81 -14.81 -20.28
C THR A 269 30.33 -14.72 -19.96
N LYS A 270 29.67 -15.87 -19.83
CA LYS A 270 28.30 -15.97 -19.32
C LYS A 270 28.28 -15.49 -17.87
N THR A 271 27.91 -14.23 -17.66
CA THR A 271 27.51 -13.74 -16.33
C THR A 271 26.03 -14.03 -16.16
N SER A 272 25.68 -14.95 -15.27
CA SER A 272 24.30 -15.21 -14.85
C SER A 272 23.73 -13.91 -14.24
N GLY A 273 22.90 -13.21 -15.01
CA GLY A 273 22.39 -11.89 -14.64
C GLY A 273 21.43 -11.99 -13.45
N ALA A 274 21.82 -11.42 -12.30
CA ALA A 274 20.92 -11.22 -11.18
C ALA A 274 19.79 -10.27 -11.61
N GLU A 275 18.58 -10.81 -11.76
CA GLU A 275 17.41 -10.02 -12.10
C GLU A 275 17.06 -9.06 -10.95
N SER A 276 16.88 -7.78 -11.26
CA SER A 276 16.54 -6.74 -10.26
C SER A 276 15.16 -7.00 -9.64
N ILE A 277 15.00 -6.69 -8.35
CA ILE A 277 13.71 -6.74 -7.62
C ILE A 277 12.62 -5.96 -8.36
N SER A 278 12.99 -4.87 -9.03
CA SER A 278 12.07 -4.07 -9.84
C SER A 278 11.44 -4.88 -10.99
N SER A 279 12.21 -5.75 -11.66
CA SER A 279 11.72 -6.65 -12.72
C SER A 279 10.77 -7.71 -12.15
N LEU A 280 11.11 -8.25 -10.97
CA LEU A 280 10.26 -9.23 -10.27
C LEU A 280 8.91 -8.62 -9.87
N LEU A 281 8.91 -7.40 -9.32
CA LEU A 281 7.68 -6.69 -8.99
C LEU A 281 6.82 -6.40 -10.22
N SER A 282 7.41 -6.17 -11.40
CA SER A 282 6.64 -6.03 -12.64
C SER A 282 5.97 -7.33 -13.10
N GLY A 283 6.54 -8.50 -12.74
CA GLY A 283 5.95 -9.81 -13.00
C GLY A 283 4.94 -10.28 -11.95
N GLY A 284 4.96 -9.67 -10.76
CA GLY A 284 4.14 -10.02 -9.61
C GLY A 284 4.88 -10.85 -8.57
N ILE A 285 4.76 -10.49 -7.30
CA ILE A 285 5.34 -11.26 -6.19
C ILE A 285 4.22 -11.84 -5.34
N ILE A 286 4.15 -13.16 -5.28
CA ILE A 286 3.19 -13.93 -4.49
C ILE A 286 3.70 -14.04 -3.06
N ILE A 287 2.88 -13.60 -2.11
CA ILE A 287 3.18 -13.61 -0.68
C ILE A 287 2.11 -14.44 0.02
N GLY A 288 2.55 -15.47 0.73
CA GLY A 288 1.68 -16.34 1.51
C GLY A 288 1.07 -15.65 2.74
N ALA A 289 0.32 -16.42 3.51
CA ALA A 289 -0.22 -15.96 4.79
C ALA A 289 0.90 -15.86 5.84
N GLU A 290 0.57 -15.53 7.09
CA GLU A 290 1.57 -15.48 8.17
C GLU A 290 2.36 -16.81 8.25
N GLY A 291 3.68 -16.79 8.01
CA GLY A 291 4.52 -18.00 7.99
C GLY A 291 4.76 -18.63 6.61
N GLY A 292 4.28 -18.02 5.52
CA GLY A 292 4.59 -18.42 4.16
C GLY A 292 3.52 -19.32 3.55
N PHE A 293 3.94 -20.36 2.85
CA PHE A 293 3.04 -21.27 2.11
C PHE A 293 2.91 -22.64 2.77
N SER A 294 1.81 -23.35 2.49
CA SER A 294 1.66 -24.75 2.90
C SER A 294 2.61 -25.67 2.11
N LYS A 295 2.79 -26.92 2.54
CA LYS A 295 3.57 -27.91 1.76
C LYS A 295 2.96 -28.12 0.36
N LYS A 296 1.63 -28.21 0.29
CA LYS A 296 0.89 -28.39 -0.98
C LYS A 296 1.05 -27.18 -1.89
N GLU A 297 1.05 -25.98 -1.33
CA GLU A 297 1.26 -24.74 -2.10
C GLU A 297 2.71 -24.67 -2.61
N ARG A 298 3.70 -25.06 -1.80
CA ARG A 298 5.10 -25.12 -2.23
C ARG A 298 5.33 -26.04 -3.42
N GLU A 299 4.65 -27.18 -3.46
CA GLU A 299 4.72 -28.11 -4.61
C GLU A 299 4.23 -27.45 -5.92
N LYS A 300 3.27 -26.52 -5.83
CA LYS A 300 2.78 -25.77 -7.00
C LYS A 300 3.79 -24.75 -7.54
N PHE A 301 4.79 -24.38 -6.75
CA PHE A 301 5.87 -23.49 -7.19
C PHE A 301 7.04 -24.23 -7.85
N ALA A 302 6.95 -25.55 -8.09
CA ALA A 302 8.05 -26.31 -8.71
C ALA A 302 8.47 -25.76 -10.09
N SER A 303 7.55 -25.12 -10.82
CA SER A 303 7.82 -24.44 -12.10
C SER A 303 7.99 -22.92 -11.97
N ARG A 304 8.03 -22.40 -10.75
CA ARG A 304 8.10 -20.97 -10.45
C ARG A 304 9.40 -20.64 -9.73
N ARG A 305 9.84 -19.40 -9.90
CA ARG A 305 10.94 -18.87 -9.10
C ARG A 305 10.46 -18.64 -7.67
N VAL A 306 11.25 -19.09 -6.70
CA VAL A 306 11.03 -18.82 -5.27
C VAL A 306 12.18 -17.94 -4.78
N ILE A 307 11.83 -16.78 -4.23
CA ILE A 307 12.77 -15.78 -3.72
C ILE A 307 12.62 -15.63 -2.21
N ALA A 308 13.65 -15.09 -1.57
CA ALA A 308 13.67 -14.75 -0.15
C ALA A 308 14.25 -13.36 0.08
N LEU A 309 13.81 -12.69 1.15
CA LEU A 309 14.46 -11.49 1.65
C LEU A 309 15.66 -11.87 2.51
N ASP A 310 16.75 -11.12 2.40
CA ASP A 310 17.92 -11.26 3.27
C ASP A 310 17.58 -10.76 4.68
N SER A 311 17.04 -11.65 5.50
CA SER A 311 16.57 -11.36 6.86
C SER A 311 16.67 -12.62 7.72
N SER A 312 17.30 -12.51 8.89
CA SER A 312 17.31 -13.58 9.90
C SER A 312 15.94 -13.76 10.58
N PHE A 313 15.00 -12.83 10.40
CA PHE A 313 13.67 -12.87 10.98
C PHE A 313 12.62 -13.38 9.99
N ILE A 314 11.69 -14.19 10.50
CA ILE A 314 10.46 -14.57 9.79
C ILE A 314 9.52 -13.35 9.78
N LEU A 315 9.37 -12.72 8.62
CA LEU A 315 8.50 -11.56 8.47
C LEU A 315 7.03 -12.00 8.38
N ARG A 316 6.15 -11.23 9.03
CA ARG A 316 4.71 -11.31 8.75
C ARG A 316 4.44 -10.89 7.31
N SER A 317 3.36 -11.42 6.72
CA SER A 317 3.06 -11.21 5.30
C SER A 317 2.90 -9.72 4.93
N GLN A 318 2.31 -8.90 5.81
CA GLN A 318 2.24 -7.45 5.63
C GLN A 318 3.63 -6.78 5.59
N THR A 319 4.54 -7.23 6.47
CA THR A 319 5.89 -6.67 6.58
C THR A 319 6.74 -7.11 5.40
N ALA A 320 6.58 -8.34 4.94
CA ALA A 320 7.22 -8.86 3.74
C ALA A 320 6.78 -8.06 2.50
N ALA A 321 5.49 -7.76 2.35
CA ALA A 321 4.95 -6.97 1.24
C ALA A 321 5.53 -5.54 1.21
N ILE A 322 5.59 -4.87 2.37
CA ILE A 322 6.19 -3.54 2.50
C ILE A 322 7.69 -3.61 2.19
N ALA A 323 8.41 -4.55 2.79
CA ALA A 323 9.86 -4.66 2.64
C ALA A 323 10.30 -4.94 1.19
N ILE A 324 9.63 -5.86 0.49
CA ILE A 324 9.97 -6.18 -0.90
C ILE A 324 9.68 -5.00 -1.82
N LEU A 325 8.57 -4.30 -1.59
CA LEU A 325 8.22 -3.10 -2.36
C LEU A 325 9.23 -1.98 -2.11
N SER A 326 9.59 -1.71 -0.86
CA SER A 326 10.63 -0.73 -0.50
C SER A 326 12.00 -1.03 -1.12
N LYS A 327 12.38 -2.32 -1.26
CA LYS A 327 13.64 -2.71 -1.91
C LYS A 327 13.60 -2.62 -3.45
N GLY A 328 12.42 -2.54 -4.04
CA GLY A 328 12.21 -2.44 -5.48
C GLY A 328 12.02 -1.02 -6.01
N LEU A 329 11.86 -0.05 -5.09
CA LEU A 329 11.96 1.39 -5.36
C LEU A 329 13.40 1.78 -5.70
#